data_AF-A0AAU0NWA5-F1
#
_entry.id   AF-A0AAU0NWA5-F1
#
_cell.length_a   1.000
_cell.length_b   1.000
_cell.length_c   1.000
_cell.angle_alpha   90.00
_cell.angle_beta   90.00
_cell.angle_gamma   90.00
#
_symmetry.space_group_name_H-M   'P 1'
#
loop_
_entity.id
_entity.type
_entity.pdbx_description
1 polymer ?
#
loop_
_entity_poly.entity_id
_entity_poly.type
_entity_poly.pdbx_seq_one_letter_code
_entity_poly.pdbx_strand_id
1 'polypeptide(L)'
;MILNENNIIYAQDGVDNEELLKPDQAIIYRSPSKIKFMGYAGDSDRIAESSTIDPIYFKALSKMRAKISLGSTGTAENKKYKNVHLYYEEAKYLDGIDRIGYLYQDGDKLKLSEYKKGSRGSRYSSLYPILESKLKSKGFEYDSGSFEINTDNIESFVNIINEICEEKKSEKYCLIKSNKTDKVKNRVFNMAYWDYKDNVTNNIKEKSISKSNVCSYKYSIIGEIEQCSNLDELINIENELESILNYCKSKMDIIKILNKK
;
A
#
# COMPACT_ATOMS: atom_id res chain seq x y z
N MET A 1 -4.32 -0.50 11.78
CA MET A 1 -4.65 -1.94 11.99
C MET A 1 -3.76 -2.79 11.08
N ILE A 2 -3.09 -3.84 11.58
CA ILE A 2 -2.37 -4.81 10.73
C ILE A 2 -3.41 -5.66 9.98
N LEU A 3 -3.23 -5.78 8.66
CA LEU A 3 -4.08 -6.57 7.79
C LEU A 3 -3.55 -8.00 7.62
N ASN A 4 -4.47 -8.95 7.64
CA ASN A 4 -4.27 -10.37 7.42
C ASN A 4 -5.53 -10.99 6.79
N GLU A 5 -5.51 -12.29 6.53
CA GLU A 5 -6.61 -13.01 5.87
C GLU A 5 -7.98 -12.89 6.55
N ASN A 6 -8.04 -12.61 7.85
CA ASN A 6 -9.30 -12.55 8.60
C ASN A 6 -9.96 -11.17 8.54
N ASN A 7 -9.21 -10.11 8.24
CA ASN A 7 -9.71 -8.73 8.27
C ASN A 7 -9.53 -7.98 6.94
N ILE A 8 -9.12 -8.67 5.88
CA ILE A 8 -9.00 -8.11 4.53
C ILE A 8 -10.02 -8.75 3.58
N ILE A 9 -10.72 -7.92 2.83
CA ILE A 9 -11.55 -8.33 1.69
C ILE A 9 -10.95 -7.68 0.45
N TYR A 10 -10.54 -8.51 -0.51
CA TYR A 10 -10.15 -8.05 -1.84
C TYR A 10 -11.36 -8.03 -2.77
N ALA A 11 -11.76 -6.85 -3.24
CA ALA A 11 -12.99 -6.68 -4.03
C ALA A 11 -12.78 -5.79 -5.26
N GLN A 12 -13.60 -6.01 -6.31
CA GLN A 12 -13.65 -5.15 -7.48
C GLN A 12 -14.69 -4.03 -7.33
N ASP A 13 -15.75 -4.29 -6.56
CA ASP A 13 -16.79 -3.33 -6.21
C ASP A 13 -16.62 -2.97 -4.73
N GLY A 14 -16.49 -1.68 -4.45
CA GLY A 14 -16.30 -1.15 -3.11
C GLY A 14 -17.64 -0.74 -2.50
N VAL A 15 -17.59 0.13 -1.51
CA VAL A 15 -18.80 0.71 -0.89
C VAL A 15 -19.15 2.06 -1.52
N ASP A 16 -20.38 2.53 -1.28
CA ASP A 16 -20.87 3.79 -1.85
C ASP A 16 -20.23 5.04 -1.22
N ASN A 17 -19.93 4.99 0.07
CA ASN A 17 -19.35 6.09 0.83
C ASN A 17 -18.45 5.57 1.96
N GLU A 18 -17.72 6.48 2.62
CA GLU A 18 -16.75 6.13 3.65
C GLU A 18 -17.38 5.56 4.92
N GLU A 19 -18.63 5.94 5.25
CA GLU A 19 -19.35 5.52 6.46
C GLU A 19 -19.66 4.01 6.47
N LEU A 20 -19.75 3.41 5.28
CA LEU A 20 -19.96 1.97 5.12
C LEU A 20 -18.68 1.14 5.31
N LEU A 21 -17.52 1.78 5.49
CA LEU A 21 -16.27 1.09 5.78
C LEU A 21 -16.20 0.74 7.27
N LYS A 22 -16.18 -0.56 7.58
CA LYS A 22 -16.07 -1.02 8.96
C LYS A 22 -14.69 -0.72 9.56
N PRO A 23 -14.59 -0.39 10.86
CA PRO A 23 -13.29 -0.18 11.52
C PRO A 23 -12.40 -1.43 11.54
N ASP A 24 -12.98 -2.59 11.83
CA ASP A 24 -12.32 -3.88 12.05
C ASP A 24 -12.05 -4.69 10.77
N GLN A 25 -12.51 -4.20 9.62
CA GLN A 25 -12.32 -4.83 8.32
C GLN A 25 -11.74 -3.83 7.30
N ALA A 26 -11.01 -4.32 6.32
CA ALA A 26 -10.53 -3.52 5.20
C ALA A 26 -11.04 -4.07 3.87
N ILE A 27 -11.80 -3.27 3.13
CA ILE A 27 -12.18 -3.57 1.75
C ILE A 27 -11.14 -2.92 0.84
N ILE A 28 -10.30 -3.74 0.22
CA ILE A 28 -9.18 -3.32 -0.60
C ILE A 28 -9.49 -3.60 -2.06
N TYR A 29 -9.27 -2.60 -2.93
CA TYR A 29 -9.48 -2.78 -4.36
C TYR A 29 -8.54 -3.84 -4.94
N ARG A 30 -9.11 -4.77 -5.69
CA ARG A 30 -8.40 -5.79 -6.46
C ARG A 30 -8.71 -5.61 -7.93
N SER A 31 -7.69 -5.31 -8.72
CA SER A 31 -7.86 -5.12 -10.16
C SER A 31 -8.28 -6.42 -10.85
N PRO A 32 -9.21 -6.40 -11.83
CA PRO A 32 -9.46 -7.56 -12.68
C PRO A 32 -8.27 -7.85 -13.61
N SER A 33 -7.39 -6.88 -13.84
CA SER A 33 -6.25 -6.98 -14.74
C SER A 33 -5.09 -7.73 -14.10
N LYS A 34 -4.92 -9.00 -14.47
CA LYS A 34 -3.77 -9.82 -14.05
C LYS A 34 -2.56 -9.55 -14.94
N ILE A 35 -1.39 -9.32 -14.34
CA ILE A 35 -0.15 -8.96 -15.07
C ILE A 35 0.14 -9.96 -16.20
N LYS A 36 0.04 -11.27 -15.92
CA LYS A 36 0.30 -12.34 -16.90
C LYS A 36 -0.56 -12.32 -18.16
N PHE A 37 -1.68 -11.60 -18.16
CA PHE A 37 -2.59 -11.50 -19.31
C PHE A 37 -2.54 -10.13 -19.99
N MET A 38 -1.73 -9.20 -19.48
CA MET A 38 -1.64 -7.85 -20.01
C MET A 38 -0.37 -7.73 -20.85
N GLY A 39 -0.52 -7.65 -22.18
CA GLY A 39 0.61 -7.53 -23.11
C GLY A 39 1.41 -6.22 -23.03
N TYR A 40 1.15 -5.39 -22.02
CA TYR A 40 1.87 -4.14 -21.69
C TYR A 40 2.46 -4.18 -20.27
N ALA A 41 2.40 -5.34 -19.62
CA ALA A 41 2.97 -5.59 -18.31
C ALA A 41 3.78 -6.88 -18.33
N GLY A 42 4.79 -6.95 -17.49
CA GLY A 42 5.74 -8.07 -17.45
C GLY A 42 6.95 -7.72 -16.62
N ASP A 43 8.09 -8.33 -16.93
CA ASP A 43 9.35 -8.08 -16.24
C ASP A 43 9.94 -6.70 -16.63
N SER A 44 10.95 -6.28 -15.88
CA SER A 44 11.60 -4.96 -15.97
C SER A 44 12.22 -4.65 -17.33
N ASP A 45 12.63 -5.66 -18.10
CA ASP A 45 13.21 -5.53 -19.44
C ASP A 45 12.29 -4.84 -20.44
N ARG A 46 10.97 -4.96 -20.23
CA ARG A 46 9.95 -4.24 -21.00
C ARG A 46 10.06 -2.72 -20.93
N ILE A 47 10.88 -2.16 -20.04
CA ILE A 47 11.13 -0.72 -19.96
C ILE A 47 11.56 -0.15 -21.31
N ALA A 48 12.25 -0.96 -22.12
CA ALA A 48 12.72 -0.60 -23.45
C ALA A 48 11.58 -0.35 -24.47
N GLU A 49 10.36 -0.78 -24.18
CA GLU A 49 9.18 -0.49 -25.00
C GLU A 49 8.57 0.88 -24.68
N SER A 50 9.01 1.55 -23.60
CA SER A 50 8.53 2.88 -23.26
C SER A 50 9.01 3.91 -24.28
N SER A 51 8.07 4.69 -24.82
CA SER A 51 8.37 5.82 -25.69
C SER A 51 8.66 7.11 -24.93
N THR A 52 8.63 7.09 -23.60
CA THR A 52 8.83 8.29 -22.76
C THR A 52 10.08 8.23 -21.91
N ILE A 53 10.53 7.04 -21.52
CA ILE A 53 11.77 6.89 -20.76
C ILE A 53 12.95 6.92 -21.73
N ASP A 54 13.98 7.71 -21.42
CA ASP A 54 15.17 7.81 -22.27
C ASP A 54 15.91 6.46 -22.34
N PRO A 55 16.31 5.99 -23.54
CA PRO A 55 17.07 4.75 -23.73
C PRO A 55 18.33 4.62 -22.88
N ILE A 56 18.94 5.73 -22.46
CA ILE A 56 20.13 5.72 -21.59
C ILE A 56 19.88 4.95 -20.27
N TYR A 57 18.64 4.91 -19.78
CA TYR A 57 18.27 4.24 -18.54
C TYR A 57 17.92 2.75 -18.71
N PHE A 58 17.63 2.28 -19.93
CA PHE A 58 17.03 0.95 -20.15
C PHE A 58 17.90 -0.19 -19.60
N LYS A 59 19.22 -0.13 -19.85
CA LYS A 59 20.15 -1.17 -19.43
C LYS A 59 20.25 -1.31 -17.91
N ALA A 60 20.14 -0.20 -17.18
CA ALA A 60 20.17 -0.24 -15.73
C ALA A 60 18.81 -0.68 -15.16
N LEU A 61 17.72 -0.07 -15.65
CA LEU A 61 16.36 -0.36 -15.19
C LEU A 61 15.94 -1.82 -15.47
N SER A 62 16.41 -2.45 -16.54
CA SER A 62 16.12 -3.85 -16.83
C SER A 62 16.67 -4.82 -15.78
N LYS A 63 17.60 -4.40 -14.92
CA LYS A 63 18.15 -5.22 -13.82
C LYS A 63 17.29 -5.22 -12.56
N MET A 64 16.19 -4.47 -12.53
CA MET A 64 15.27 -4.50 -11.39
C MET A 64 14.57 -5.86 -11.30
N ARG A 65 14.56 -6.46 -10.11
CA ARG A 65 13.69 -7.59 -9.73
C ARG A 65 12.28 -7.06 -9.47
N ALA A 66 11.66 -6.50 -10.50
CA ALA A 66 10.35 -5.87 -10.42
C ALA A 66 9.55 -6.22 -11.67
N LYS A 67 8.23 -6.25 -11.51
CA LYS A 67 7.32 -6.22 -12.66
C LYS A 67 7.03 -4.78 -13.01
N ILE A 68 6.81 -4.52 -14.29
CA ILE A 68 6.39 -3.21 -14.76
C ILE A 68 5.08 -3.30 -15.53
N SER A 69 4.34 -2.20 -15.56
CA SER A 69 3.24 -1.98 -16.49
C SER A 69 3.40 -0.63 -17.14
N LEU A 70 3.35 -0.60 -18.46
CA LEU A 70 3.45 0.62 -19.23
C LEU A 70 2.06 1.23 -19.44
N GLY A 71 1.90 2.51 -19.13
CA GLY A 71 0.70 3.25 -19.50
C GLY A 71 0.61 3.32 -21.03
N SER A 72 -0.56 3.06 -21.60
CA SER A 72 -0.74 3.08 -23.05
C SER A 72 -1.68 4.20 -23.50
N THR A 73 -1.35 4.85 -24.61
CA THR A 73 -2.26 5.76 -25.33
C THR A 73 -2.28 5.40 -26.81
N GLY A 74 -3.41 5.64 -27.48
CA GLY A 74 -3.60 5.29 -28.90
C GLY A 74 -4.54 4.10 -29.11
N THR A 75 -4.85 3.82 -30.37
CA THR A 75 -5.61 2.63 -30.80
C THR A 75 -4.73 1.39 -30.80
N ALA A 76 -5.30 0.20 -31.04
CA ALA A 76 -4.52 -1.04 -31.12
C ALA A 76 -3.39 -0.98 -32.18
N GLU A 77 -3.62 -0.26 -33.27
CA GLU A 77 -2.69 -0.12 -34.41
C GLU A 77 -1.59 0.91 -34.16
N ASN A 78 -1.81 1.89 -33.26
CA ASN A 78 -0.88 3.00 -32.99
C ASN A 78 -0.58 3.14 -31.48
N LYS A 79 -0.50 2.00 -30.79
CA LYS A 79 -0.36 1.96 -29.34
C LYS A 79 1.03 2.45 -28.94
N LYS A 80 1.09 3.57 -28.21
CA LYS A 80 2.32 4.10 -27.61
C LYS A 80 2.34 3.78 -26.12
N TYR A 81 3.38 3.09 -25.69
CA TYR A 81 3.66 2.83 -24.29
C TYR A 81 4.45 3.99 -23.70
N LYS A 82 4.08 4.44 -22.51
CA LYS A 82 4.56 5.68 -21.86
C LYS A 82 5.18 5.34 -20.50
N ASN A 83 4.75 6.08 -19.49
CA ASN A 83 5.19 6.00 -18.10
C ASN A 83 4.98 4.61 -17.50
N VAL A 84 5.70 4.34 -16.43
CA VAL A 84 5.94 2.99 -15.95
C VAL A 84 5.43 2.88 -14.51
N HIS A 85 4.53 1.94 -14.28
CA HIS A 85 4.20 1.52 -12.93
C HIS A 85 5.15 0.40 -12.51
N LEU A 86 5.82 0.56 -11.38
CA LEU A 86 6.69 -0.46 -10.81
C LEU A 86 5.91 -1.29 -9.79
N TYR A 87 6.05 -2.61 -9.88
CA TYR A 87 5.41 -3.57 -9.00
C TYR A 87 6.44 -4.56 -8.45
N TYR A 88 6.13 -5.12 -7.30
CA TYR A 88 6.84 -6.26 -6.73
C TYR A 88 6.96 -7.41 -7.74
N GLU A 89 8.09 -8.16 -7.71
CA GLU A 89 8.37 -9.24 -8.68
C GLU A 89 7.27 -10.31 -8.71
N GLU A 90 6.64 -10.64 -7.59
CA GLU A 90 5.55 -11.63 -7.54
C GLU A 90 4.14 -11.02 -7.67
N ALA A 91 4.03 -9.72 -7.99
CA ALA A 91 2.75 -9.08 -8.20
C ALA A 91 1.91 -9.85 -9.22
N LYS A 92 0.63 -10.07 -8.87
CA LYS A 92 -0.33 -10.81 -9.71
C LYS A 92 -1.27 -9.88 -10.47
N TYR A 93 -1.55 -8.70 -9.92
CA TYR A 93 -2.60 -7.79 -10.37
C TYR A 93 -2.05 -6.37 -10.54
N LEU A 94 -2.65 -5.61 -11.45
CA LEU A 94 -2.37 -4.19 -11.66
C LEU A 94 -3.20 -3.32 -10.69
N ASP A 95 -2.93 -3.45 -9.39
CA ASP A 95 -3.60 -2.68 -8.32
C ASP A 95 -2.59 -1.95 -7.40
N GLY A 96 -3.06 -1.33 -6.32
CA GLY A 96 -2.19 -0.54 -5.44
C GLY A 96 -1.34 -1.38 -4.48
N ILE A 97 -1.68 -2.66 -4.24
CA ILE A 97 -1.17 -3.44 -3.09
C ILE A 97 0.28 -3.86 -3.28
N ASP A 98 0.63 -4.28 -4.49
CA ASP A 98 2.00 -4.68 -4.81
C ASP A 98 2.75 -3.62 -5.63
N ARG A 99 2.17 -2.43 -5.80
CA ARG A 99 2.82 -1.32 -6.52
C ARG A 99 3.86 -0.64 -5.63
N ILE A 100 5.07 -0.52 -6.17
CA ILE A 100 6.24 0.12 -5.57
C ILE A 100 6.21 1.63 -5.81
N GLY A 101 5.98 2.05 -7.06
CA GLY A 101 5.98 3.46 -7.42
C GLY A 101 5.66 3.67 -8.89
N TYR A 102 5.89 4.90 -9.35
CA TYR A 102 5.60 5.33 -10.71
C TYR A 102 6.76 6.14 -11.27
N LEU A 103 7.37 5.63 -12.34
CA LEU A 103 8.43 6.29 -13.09
C LEU A 103 7.87 7.02 -14.30
N TYR A 104 8.34 8.23 -14.53
CA TYR A 104 8.00 9.05 -15.69
C TYR A 104 9.16 9.98 -16.03
N GLN A 105 9.19 10.44 -17.27
CA GLN A 105 10.17 11.40 -17.74
C GLN A 105 9.56 12.81 -17.73
N ASP A 106 10.31 13.79 -17.22
CA ASP A 106 9.95 15.21 -17.21
C ASP A 106 11.12 16.05 -17.72
N GLY A 107 11.08 16.40 -19.01
CA GLY A 107 12.26 16.89 -19.74
C GLY A 107 13.38 15.84 -19.73
N ASP A 108 14.58 16.24 -19.36
CA ASP A 108 15.76 15.34 -19.32
C ASP A 108 15.85 14.54 -18.00
N LYS A 109 14.90 14.76 -17.07
CA LYS A 109 14.92 14.16 -15.74
C LYS A 109 14.01 12.95 -15.66
N LEU A 110 14.56 11.80 -15.29
CA LEU A 110 13.78 10.64 -14.90
C LEU A 110 13.28 10.87 -13.47
N LYS A 111 11.96 10.82 -13.27
CA LYS A 111 11.31 11.09 -11.99
C LYS A 111 10.57 9.87 -11.47
N LEU A 112 10.58 9.70 -10.15
CA LEU A 112 9.86 8.66 -9.43
C LEU A 112 8.91 9.29 -8.41
N SER A 113 7.65 8.86 -8.39
CA SER A 113 6.68 9.32 -7.39
C SER A 113 5.69 8.23 -6.98
N GLU A 114 4.90 8.52 -5.95
CA GLU A 114 3.72 7.71 -5.64
C GLU A 114 2.67 7.94 -6.74
N TYR A 115 2.11 6.86 -7.25
CA TYR A 115 0.99 7.00 -8.18
C TYR A 115 -0.27 7.52 -7.48
N LYS A 116 -0.63 8.78 -7.73
CA LYS A 116 -1.84 9.44 -7.16
C LYS A 116 -2.90 9.81 -8.20
N LYS A 117 -2.70 9.44 -9.48
CA LYS A 117 -3.52 9.89 -10.63
C LYS A 117 -4.47 8.78 -11.10
N GLY A 118 -5.41 9.10 -11.99
CA GLY A 118 -6.24 8.12 -12.71
C GLY A 118 -7.51 7.64 -11.99
N SER A 119 -8.55 7.24 -12.72
CA SER A 119 -9.87 6.88 -12.17
C SER A 119 -10.22 5.38 -12.25
N ARG A 120 -9.43 4.61 -13.01
CA ARG A 120 -9.76 3.23 -13.40
C ARG A 120 -9.18 2.16 -12.49
N GLY A 121 -8.28 2.52 -11.57
CA GLY A 121 -7.65 1.63 -10.60
C GLY A 121 -7.12 2.43 -9.41
N SER A 122 -6.43 1.76 -8.49
CA SER A 122 -6.01 2.37 -7.23
C SER A 122 -5.04 3.54 -7.40
N ARG A 123 -5.28 4.60 -6.64
CA ARG A 123 -4.52 5.87 -6.66
C ARG A 123 -3.45 5.94 -5.57
N TYR A 124 -2.80 4.81 -5.32
CA TYR A 124 -1.67 4.74 -4.40
C TYR A 124 -0.72 3.61 -4.77
N SER A 125 0.41 3.60 -4.09
CA SER A 125 1.43 2.55 -4.21
C SER A 125 1.82 2.10 -2.81
N SER A 126 1.35 0.91 -2.40
CA SER A 126 1.44 0.48 -1.00
C SER A 126 2.88 0.32 -0.49
N LEU A 127 3.83 0.06 -1.38
CA LEU A 127 5.26 -0.07 -1.06
C LEU A 127 6.01 1.26 -1.15
N TYR A 128 5.36 2.34 -1.60
CA TYR A 128 6.01 3.63 -1.78
C TYR A 128 6.56 4.23 -0.48
N PRO A 129 5.91 4.15 0.70
CA PRO A 129 6.50 4.68 1.93
C PRO A 129 7.86 4.04 2.28
N ILE A 130 8.01 2.74 2.04
CA ILE A 130 9.28 2.03 2.23
C ILE A 130 10.32 2.51 1.21
N LEU A 131 9.93 2.63 -0.06
CA LEU A 131 10.78 3.15 -1.13
C LEU A 131 11.25 4.57 -0.83
N GLU A 132 10.33 5.46 -0.47
CA GLU A 132 10.59 6.85 -0.11
C GLU A 132 11.58 6.95 1.05
N SER A 133 11.39 6.15 2.10
CA SER A 133 12.31 6.09 3.24
C SER A 133 13.72 5.68 2.82
N LYS A 134 13.86 4.61 2.02
CA LYS A 134 15.17 4.14 1.54
C LYS A 134 15.84 5.17 0.62
N LEU A 135 15.10 5.80 -0.29
CA LEU A 135 15.63 6.85 -1.18
C LEU A 135 16.14 8.06 -0.40
N LYS A 136 15.36 8.55 0.57
CA LYS A 136 15.80 9.63 1.47
C LYS A 136 17.07 9.26 2.23
N SER A 137 17.13 8.04 2.77
CA SER A 137 18.32 7.56 3.49
C SER A 137 19.58 7.45 2.62
N LYS A 138 19.40 7.29 1.30
CA LYS A 138 20.47 7.22 0.31
C LYS A 138 20.79 8.57 -0.35
N GLY A 139 20.16 9.65 0.11
CA GLY A 139 20.43 11.01 -0.36
C GLY A 139 19.87 11.34 -1.74
N PHE A 140 18.85 10.62 -2.21
CA PHE A 140 18.17 10.99 -3.46
C PHE A 140 17.46 12.34 -3.31
N GLU A 141 17.61 13.21 -4.31
CA GLU A 141 16.98 14.52 -4.34
C GLU A 141 15.46 14.37 -4.47
N TYR A 142 14.73 15.00 -3.55
CA TYR A 142 13.27 15.03 -3.54
C TYR A 142 12.80 16.45 -3.82
N ASP A 143 12.15 16.64 -4.97
CA ASP A 143 11.57 17.92 -5.37
C ASP A 143 10.13 17.72 -5.84
N SER A 144 9.26 18.64 -5.41
CA SER A 144 7.90 18.81 -5.94
C SER A 144 7.06 17.52 -5.98
N GLY A 145 7.25 16.62 -5.00
CA GLY A 145 6.49 15.38 -4.89
C GLY A 145 7.10 14.17 -5.60
N SER A 146 8.35 14.27 -6.07
CA SER A 146 9.05 13.21 -6.80
C SER A 146 10.54 13.17 -6.46
N PHE A 147 11.14 11.99 -6.60
CA PHE A 147 12.59 11.83 -6.59
C PHE A 147 13.15 11.94 -8.00
N GLU A 148 14.31 12.57 -8.13
CA GLU A 148 15.07 12.60 -9.38
C GLU A 148 16.06 11.43 -9.42
N ILE A 149 15.99 10.66 -10.51
CA ILE A 149 16.89 9.55 -10.80
C ILE A 149 17.73 9.97 -12.00
N ASN A 150 19.05 9.88 -11.87
CA ASN A 150 19.99 10.23 -12.93
C ASN A 150 20.94 9.05 -13.19
N THR A 151 21.76 9.17 -14.21
CA THR A 151 22.71 8.10 -14.60
C THR A 151 23.71 7.76 -13.49
N ASP A 152 24.02 8.70 -12.62
CA ASP A 152 25.02 8.52 -11.56
C ASP A 152 24.46 7.73 -10.38
N ASN A 153 23.16 7.85 -10.12
CA ASN A 153 22.47 7.18 -9.02
C ASN A 153 21.55 6.01 -9.44
N ILE A 154 21.40 5.74 -10.74
CA ILE A 154 20.48 4.73 -11.28
C ILE A 154 20.76 3.32 -10.74
N GLU A 155 22.02 2.91 -10.61
CA GLU A 155 22.37 1.59 -10.06
C GLU A 155 22.02 1.50 -8.56
N SER A 156 22.17 2.60 -7.81
CA SER A 156 21.71 2.68 -6.42
C SER A 156 20.19 2.56 -6.32
N PHE A 157 19.46 3.22 -7.23
CA PHE A 157 18.00 3.09 -7.32
C PHE A 157 17.57 1.65 -7.61
N VAL A 158 18.19 0.98 -8.58
CA VAL A 158 17.93 -0.43 -8.91
C VAL A 158 18.18 -1.33 -7.71
N ASN A 159 19.27 -1.11 -6.97
CA ASN A 159 19.58 -1.88 -5.76
C ASN A 159 18.51 -1.70 -4.67
N ILE A 160 17.99 -0.48 -4.48
CA ILE A 160 16.90 -0.22 -3.53
C ILE A 160 15.63 -0.99 -3.92
N ILE A 161 15.26 -0.99 -5.20
CA ILE A 161 14.10 -1.74 -5.69
C ILE A 161 14.28 -3.25 -5.44
N ASN A 162 15.47 -3.77 -5.75
CA ASN A 162 15.81 -5.18 -5.53
C ASN A 162 15.77 -5.56 -4.05
N GLU A 163 16.27 -4.68 -3.18
CA GLU A 163 16.21 -4.86 -1.73
C GLU A 163 14.77 -4.90 -1.23
N ILE A 164 13.90 -3.99 -1.68
CA ILE A 164 12.47 -4.00 -1.31
C ILE A 164 11.80 -5.32 -1.69
N CYS A 165 12.09 -5.84 -2.88
CA CYS A 165 11.54 -7.11 -3.33
C CYS A 165 12.04 -8.29 -2.48
N GLU A 166 13.34 -8.32 -2.15
CA GLU A 166 13.92 -9.37 -1.31
C GLU A 166 13.38 -9.32 0.13
N GLU A 167 13.26 -8.13 0.71
CA GLU A 167 12.72 -7.94 2.05
C GLU A 167 11.24 -8.28 2.14
N LYS A 168 10.46 -7.95 1.10
CA LYS A 168 9.06 -8.37 1.00
C LYS A 168 8.93 -9.89 0.90
N LYS A 169 9.76 -10.53 0.07
CA LYS A 169 9.81 -11.99 -0.10
C LYS A 169 10.20 -12.70 1.19
N SER A 170 11.13 -12.12 1.95
CA SER A 170 11.58 -12.59 3.26
C SER A 170 10.63 -12.21 4.40
N GLU A 171 9.41 -11.76 4.08
CA GLU A 171 8.37 -11.37 5.03
C GLU A 171 8.81 -10.33 6.08
N LYS A 172 9.71 -9.40 5.76
CA LYS A 172 10.08 -8.33 6.70
C LYS A 172 8.97 -7.28 6.89
N TYR A 173 8.03 -7.24 5.95
CA TYR A 173 6.96 -6.25 5.94
C TYR A 173 5.62 -6.82 6.41
N CYS A 174 4.76 -5.95 6.94
CA CYS A 174 3.35 -6.22 7.15
C CYS A 174 2.50 -5.12 6.51
N LEU A 175 1.30 -5.48 6.08
CA LEU A 175 0.35 -4.55 5.48
C LEU A 175 -0.49 -3.88 6.59
N ILE A 176 -0.62 -2.56 6.54
CA ILE A 176 -1.32 -1.76 7.55
C ILE A 176 -2.44 -0.97 6.88
N LYS A 177 -3.67 -1.07 7.39
CA LYS A 177 -4.80 -0.21 7.00
C LYS A 177 -4.47 1.25 7.31
N SER A 178 -4.55 2.10 6.30
CA SER A 178 -4.47 3.54 6.42
C SER A 178 -5.79 4.13 6.92
N ASN A 179 -5.74 5.31 7.52
CA ASN A 179 -6.93 6.11 7.81
C ASN A 179 -7.49 6.82 6.56
N LYS A 180 -6.77 6.74 5.43
CA LYS A 180 -7.21 7.30 4.15
C LYS A 180 -7.95 6.24 3.32
N THR A 181 -8.79 6.74 2.43
CA THR A 181 -9.58 5.95 1.49
C THR A 181 -9.09 6.15 0.06
N ASP A 182 -9.36 5.17 -0.79
CA ASP A 182 -9.15 5.22 -2.23
C ASP A 182 -10.51 5.24 -2.93
N LYS A 183 -10.56 5.86 -4.11
CA LYS A 183 -11.78 5.94 -4.93
C LYS A 183 -11.54 5.41 -6.34
N VAL A 184 -12.14 4.28 -6.64
CA VAL A 184 -12.03 3.60 -7.95
C VAL A 184 -13.43 3.48 -8.56
N LYS A 185 -13.62 4.02 -9.78
CA LYS A 185 -14.92 3.99 -10.48
C LYS A 185 -16.12 4.40 -9.59
N ASN A 186 -15.95 5.49 -8.83
CA ASN A 186 -16.93 6.04 -7.89
C ASN A 186 -17.21 5.23 -6.62
N ARG A 187 -16.56 4.08 -6.43
CA ARG A 187 -16.65 3.30 -5.19
C ARG A 187 -15.47 3.59 -4.28
N VAL A 188 -15.73 3.51 -2.98
CA VAL A 188 -14.77 3.77 -1.91
C VAL A 188 -14.16 2.46 -1.42
N PHE A 189 -12.86 2.48 -1.18
CA PHE A 189 -12.06 1.38 -0.64
C PHE A 189 -11.16 1.90 0.49
N ASN A 190 -10.72 1.02 1.37
CA ASN A 190 -9.61 1.34 2.27
C ASN A 190 -8.29 1.39 1.49
N MET A 191 -7.38 2.27 1.92
CA MET A 191 -5.98 2.21 1.53
C MET A 191 -5.20 1.35 2.53
N ALA A 192 -4.14 0.71 2.08
CA ALA A 192 -3.23 -0.01 2.95
C ALA A 192 -1.78 0.17 2.50
N TYR A 193 -0.84 0.25 3.43
CA TYR A 193 0.57 0.45 3.12
C TYR A 193 1.41 -0.63 3.77
N TRP A 194 2.45 -1.05 3.08
CA TRP A 194 3.46 -1.94 3.67
C TRP A 194 4.38 -1.12 4.56
N ASP A 195 4.72 -1.69 5.72
CA ASP A 195 5.70 -1.16 6.65
C ASP A 195 6.51 -2.31 7.25
N TYR A 196 7.66 -2.01 7.85
CA TYR A 196 8.46 -3.00 8.57
C TYR A 196 7.67 -3.54 9.77
N LYS A 197 7.69 -4.87 9.95
CA LYS A 197 7.09 -5.52 11.12
C LYS A 197 7.60 -4.92 12.43
N ASP A 198 8.90 -4.61 12.48
CA ASP A 198 9.57 -4.06 13.66
C ASP A 198 9.03 -2.68 14.08
N ASN A 199 8.74 -1.80 13.11
CA ASN A 199 8.16 -0.47 13.36
C ASN A 199 6.80 -0.59 14.04
N VAL A 200 5.99 -1.58 13.65
CA VAL A 200 4.68 -1.79 14.24
C VAL A 200 4.78 -2.35 15.66
N THR A 201 5.67 -3.32 15.89
CA THR A 201 5.91 -3.85 17.24
C THR A 201 6.49 -2.82 18.20
N ASN A 202 7.38 -1.94 17.74
CA ASN A 202 7.96 -0.90 18.59
C ASN A 202 6.93 0.18 18.96
N ASN A 203 6.10 0.61 18.01
CA ASN A 203 4.97 1.51 18.28
C ASN A 203 3.95 0.90 19.27
N ILE A 204 3.74 -0.41 19.25
CA ILE A 204 2.88 -1.12 20.21
C ILE A 204 3.54 -1.21 21.60
N LYS A 205 4.87 -1.42 21.67
CA LYS A 205 5.62 -1.47 22.93
C LYS A 205 5.73 -0.10 23.61
N GLU A 206 5.93 0.97 22.86
CA GLU A 206 5.94 2.35 23.38
C GLU A 206 4.56 2.80 23.88
N LYS A 207 3.47 2.21 23.36
CA LYS A 207 2.10 2.38 23.87
C LYS A 207 1.67 1.27 24.85
N SER A 208 2.60 0.60 25.51
CA SER A 208 2.27 -0.42 26.51
C SER A 208 1.59 0.22 27.73
N ILE A 209 0.27 0.34 27.63
CA ILE A 209 -0.63 0.59 28.74
C ILE A 209 -0.48 -0.61 29.69
N SER A 210 -0.08 -0.35 30.95
CA SER A 210 0.00 -1.41 31.96
C SER A 210 -1.38 -2.08 32.14
N LYS A 211 -1.41 -3.38 32.46
CA LYS A 211 -2.68 -4.11 32.68
C LYS A 211 -3.59 -3.45 33.74
N SER A 212 -3.03 -2.69 34.68
CA SER A 212 -3.78 -1.90 35.67
C SER A 212 -4.69 -0.84 35.05
N ASN A 213 -4.36 -0.37 33.83
CA ASN A 213 -5.06 0.74 33.19
C ASN A 213 -6.28 0.30 32.38
N VAL A 214 -6.40 -0.97 31.99
CA VAL A 214 -7.62 -1.46 31.30
C VAL A 214 -8.85 -1.30 32.20
N CYS A 215 -8.69 -1.56 33.51
CA CYS A 215 -9.74 -1.32 34.48
C CYS A 215 -10.06 0.18 34.63
N SER A 216 -9.06 1.07 34.63
CA SER A 216 -9.33 2.51 34.70
C SER A 216 -10.04 3.02 33.45
N TYR A 217 -9.66 2.56 32.25
CA TYR A 217 -10.37 2.92 31.02
C TYR A 217 -11.80 2.38 30.99
N LYS A 218 -12.05 1.19 31.54
CA LYS A 218 -13.42 0.67 31.70
C LYS A 218 -14.29 1.65 32.48
N TYR A 219 -13.81 2.18 33.60
CA TYR A 219 -14.58 3.13 34.40
C TYR A 219 -14.75 4.48 33.70
N SER A 220 -13.75 4.95 32.95
CA SER A 220 -13.91 6.14 32.11
C SER A 220 -14.98 5.96 31.03
N ILE A 221 -14.99 4.81 30.35
CA ILE A 221 -16.00 4.50 29.32
C ILE A 221 -17.39 4.42 29.93
N ILE A 222 -17.54 3.82 31.12
CA ILE A 222 -18.82 3.81 31.84
C ILE A 222 -19.27 5.25 32.16
N GLY A 223 -18.35 6.11 32.62
CA GLY A 223 -18.67 7.51 32.88
C GLY A 223 -19.10 8.30 31.65
N GLU A 224 -18.50 8.03 30.48
CA GLU A 224 -18.92 8.61 29.20
C GLU A 224 -20.33 8.12 28.80
N ILE A 225 -20.59 6.81 28.95
CA ILE A 225 -21.92 6.21 28.69
C ILE A 225 -22.99 6.85 29.57
N GLU A 226 -22.69 7.09 30.86
CA GLU A 226 -23.60 7.74 31.80
C GLU A 226 -23.86 9.21 31.46
N GLN A 227 -22.95 9.87 30.74
CA GLN A 227 -23.06 11.27 30.33
C GLN A 227 -23.69 11.44 28.94
N CYS A 228 -23.82 10.36 28.16
CA CYS A 228 -24.48 10.42 26.86
C CYS A 228 -25.91 10.92 26.98
N SER A 229 -26.24 11.89 26.14
CA SER A 229 -27.54 12.57 26.19
C SER A 229 -28.49 12.14 25.07
N ASN A 230 -28.01 11.32 24.13
CA ASN A 230 -28.79 10.79 23.01
C ASN A 230 -28.36 9.37 22.61
N LEU A 231 -29.23 8.73 21.83
CA LEU A 231 -29.07 7.34 21.40
C LEU A 231 -27.92 7.15 20.39
N ASP A 232 -27.67 8.14 19.52
CA ASP A 232 -26.65 8.02 18.48
C ASP A 232 -25.23 8.00 19.08
N GLU A 233 -24.98 8.78 20.14
CA GLU A 233 -23.75 8.72 20.93
C GLU A 233 -23.51 7.33 21.53
N LEU A 234 -24.57 6.73 22.11
CA LEU A 234 -24.49 5.39 22.70
C LEU A 234 -24.22 4.32 21.64
N ILE A 235 -24.86 4.39 20.47
CA ILE A 235 -24.63 3.49 19.34
C ILE A 235 -23.18 3.60 18.86
N ASN A 236 -22.62 4.81 18.78
CA ASN A 236 -21.22 5.00 18.41
C ASN A 236 -20.26 4.38 19.43
N ILE A 237 -20.51 4.56 20.72
CA ILE A 237 -19.70 3.93 21.78
C ILE A 237 -19.81 2.40 21.71
N GLU A 238 -21.02 1.86 21.50
CA GLU A 238 -21.26 0.42 21.34
C GLU A 238 -20.45 -0.15 20.16
N ASN A 239 -20.50 0.50 18.99
CA ASN A 239 -19.76 0.06 17.80
C ASN A 239 -18.24 0.04 18.03
N GLU A 240 -17.70 1.05 18.72
CA GLU A 240 -16.27 1.10 19.06
C GLU A 240 -15.89 -0.01 20.06
N LEU A 241 -16.72 -0.28 21.08
CA LEU A 241 -16.51 -1.36 22.02
C LEU A 241 -16.59 -2.75 21.37
N GLU A 242 -17.52 -2.93 20.42
CA GLU A 242 -17.64 -4.16 19.66
C GLU A 242 -16.41 -4.39 18.76
N SER A 243 -15.92 -3.33 18.12
CA SER A 243 -14.67 -3.35 17.35
C SER A 243 -13.47 -3.79 18.21
N ILE A 244 -13.35 -3.25 19.44
CA ILE A 244 -12.31 -3.67 20.41
C ILE A 244 -12.48 -5.15 20.78
N LEU A 245 -13.70 -5.61 21.05
CA LEU A 245 -13.98 -7.00 21.38
C LEU A 245 -13.59 -7.95 20.24
N ASN A 246 -13.94 -7.60 19.01
CA ASN A 246 -13.61 -8.39 17.82
C ASN A 246 -12.09 -8.47 17.61
N TYR A 247 -11.37 -7.39 17.85
CA TYR A 247 -9.91 -7.38 17.85
C TYR A 247 -9.33 -8.33 18.92
N CYS A 248 -9.85 -8.27 20.15
CA CYS A 248 -9.42 -9.16 21.24
C CYS A 248 -9.64 -10.64 20.89
N LYS A 249 -10.81 -11.01 20.37
CA LYS A 249 -11.13 -12.38 19.93
C LYS A 249 -10.16 -12.85 18.85
N SER A 250 -9.95 -12.03 17.82
CA SER A 250 -9.02 -12.32 16.73
C SER A 250 -7.60 -12.57 17.25
N LYS A 251 -7.13 -11.75 18.20
CA LYS A 251 -5.81 -11.91 18.82
C LYS A 251 -5.72 -13.17 19.68
N MET A 252 -6.77 -13.51 20.41
CA MET A 252 -6.83 -14.76 21.19
C MET A 252 -6.70 -15.99 20.29
N ASP A 253 -7.38 -16.00 19.14
CA ASP A 253 -7.33 -17.13 18.22
C ASP A 253 -5.95 -17.28 17.57
N ILE A 254 -5.28 -16.17 17.22
CA ILE A 254 -3.88 -16.18 16.79
C ILE A 254 -2.98 -16.81 17.87
N ILE A 255 -3.14 -16.40 19.13
CA ILE A 255 -2.32 -16.95 20.24
C ILE A 255 -2.58 -18.44 20.44
N LYS A 256 -3.84 -18.90 20.36
CA LYS A 256 -4.19 -20.33 20.47
C LYS A 256 -3.55 -21.16 19.36
N ILE A 257 -3.48 -20.64 18.14
CA ILE A 257 -2.84 -21.32 17.01
C ILE A 257 -1.33 -21.43 17.25
N LEU A 258 -0.70 -20.35 17.72
CA LEU A 258 0.74 -20.31 18.00
C LEU A 258 1.16 -21.25 19.15
N ASN A 259 0.30 -21.42 20.17
CA ASN A 259 0.57 -22.29 21.32
C ASN A 259 0.18 -23.77 21.11
N LYS A 260 -0.32 -24.14 19.92
CA LYS A 260 -0.64 -25.53 19.53
C LYS A 260 0.45 -26.18 18.65
N LYS A 261 1.56 -25.47 18.42
CA LYS A 261 2.81 -26.01 17.85
C LYS A 261 3.80 -26.28 18.97
#